data_AF-A0ABD4UTJ7-F1
#
_entry.id   AF-A0ABD4UTJ7-F1
#
_cell.length_a   1.000
_cell.length_b   1.000
_cell.length_c   1.000
_cell.angle_alpha   90.00
_cell.angle_beta   90.00
_cell.angle_gamma   90.00
#
_symmetry.space_group_name_H-M   'P 1'
#
loop_
_entity.id
_entity.type
_entity.pdbx_description
1 polymer ?
#
loop_
_entity_poly.entity_id
_entity_poly.type
_entity_poly.pdbx_seq_one_letter_code
_entity_poly.pdbx_strand_id
1 'polypeptide(L)'
;QAATAIGWREFFVDPRLQRLIEIALKNNRDLRVSVLNIEAARAQYQITRAGLFPTLDGTGTGNRQRLPNSLTAVPGRNITTTYNVGLSASWELDLFGRVQSLKDQALAQYLSTSYARQASEISLVSQVADQYLTLLSTDDLLKVTEDTLKTAQASYDLTKLQFDNGTGSELELRQAQTVVET
;
A
#
# COMPACT_ATOMS: atom_id res chain seq x y z
N GLN A 1 -16.22 -12.25 3.71
CA GLN A 1 -15.99 -13.20 2.60
C GLN A 1 -15.43 -12.38 1.43
N ALA A 2 -14.11 -12.25 1.28
CA ALA A 2 -13.54 -11.18 0.44
C ALA A 2 -12.32 -11.54 -0.42
N ALA A 3 -11.83 -12.78 -0.41
CA ALA A 3 -10.70 -13.18 -1.27
C ALA A 3 -11.06 -14.26 -2.31
N THR A 4 -12.14 -15.02 -2.09
CA THR A 4 -12.68 -15.97 -3.08
C THR A 4 -13.40 -15.28 -4.25
N ALA A 5 -13.69 -13.97 -4.16
CA ALA A 5 -14.48 -13.26 -5.15
C ALA A 5 -13.68 -12.68 -6.33
N ILE A 6 -12.35 -12.57 -6.24
CA ILE A 6 -11.54 -12.00 -7.33
C ILE A 6 -11.22 -13.06 -8.41
N GLY A 7 -11.39 -14.35 -8.11
CA GLY A 7 -11.25 -15.42 -9.10
C GLY A 7 -9.85 -15.57 -9.74
N TRP A 8 -8.82 -14.89 -9.22
CA TRP A 8 -7.50 -14.87 -9.86
C TRP A 8 -6.85 -16.26 -9.97
N ARG A 9 -7.19 -17.18 -9.06
CA ARG A 9 -6.74 -18.59 -9.13
C ARG A 9 -7.35 -19.35 -10.31
N GLU A 10 -8.53 -18.95 -10.76
CA GLU A 10 -9.20 -19.54 -11.93
C GLU A 10 -8.65 -18.93 -13.23
N PHE A 11 -8.25 -17.65 -13.19
CA PHE A 11 -7.65 -16.96 -14.33
C PHE A 11 -6.19 -17.38 -14.59
N PHE A 12 -5.35 -17.39 -13.55
CA PHE A 12 -3.95 -17.79 -13.66
C PHE A 12 -3.80 -19.28 -13.36
N VAL A 13 -3.60 -20.09 -14.41
CA VAL A 13 -3.52 -21.55 -14.28
C VAL A 13 -2.14 -22.09 -13.88
N ASP A 14 -1.06 -21.33 -14.09
CA ASP A 14 0.30 -21.79 -13.75
C ASP A 14 0.49 -21.86 -12.22
N PRO A 15 0.76 -23.06 -11.64
CA PRO A 15 0.96 -23.21 -10.20
C PRO A 15 2.10 -22.38 -9.62
N ARG A 16 3.15 -22.10 -10.42
CA ARG A 16 4.29 -21.28 -10.01
C ARG A 16 3.87 -19.84 -9.84
N LEU A 17 3.12 -19.31 -10.82
CA LEU A 17 2.57 -17.96 -10.74
C LEU A 17 1.59 -17.84 -9.58
N GLN A 18 0.71 -18.81 -9.41
CA GLN A 18 -0.22 -18.81 -8.27
C GLN A 18 0.54 -18.74 -6.94
N ARG A 19 1.64 -19.49 -6.81
CA ARG A 19 2.47 -19.47 -5.60
C ARG A 19 3.13 -18.11 -5.37
N LEU A 20 3.63 -17.46 -6.42
CA LEU A 20 4.22 -16.11 -6.32
C LEU A 20 3.17 -15.08 -5.88
N ILE A 21 1.96 -15.14 -6.44
CA ILE A 21 0.84 -14.28 -6.04
C ILE A 21 0.50 -14.49 -4.57
N GLU A 22 0.45 -15.74 -4.08
CA GLU A 22 0.21 -16.03 -2.66
C GLU A 22 1.28 -15.43 -1.74
N ILE A 23 2.56 -15.56 -2.13
CA ILE A 23 3.68 -15.00 -1.37
C ILE A 23 3.57 -13.47 -1.34
N ALA A 24 3.25 -12.84 -2.47
CA ALA A 24 3.08 -11.40 -2.56
C ALA A 24 1.91 -10.92 -1.70
N LEU A 25 0.72 -11.51 -1.82
CA LEU A 25 -0.46 -11.15 -1.02
C LEU A 25 -0.21 -11.29 0.49
N LYS A 26 0.58 -12.29 0.91
CA LYS A 26 0.89 -12.52 2.33
C LYS A 26 1.93 -11.56 2.89
N ASN A 27 2.91 -11.15 2.09
CA ASN A 27 4.09 -10.41 2.57
C ASN A 27 4.13 -8.94 2.14
N ASN A 28 3.26 -8.50 1.24
CA ASN A 28 3.27 -7.14 0.73
C ASN A 28 2.96 -6.13 1.85
N ARG A 29 3.86 -5.16 2.03
CA ARG A 29 3.77 -4.14 3.09
C ARG A 29 2.70 -3.10 2.78
N ASP A 30 2.47 -2.78 1.52
CA ASP A 30 1.45 -1.80 1.11
C ASP A 30 0.05 -2.33 1.44
N LEU A 31 -0.20 -3.64 1.25
CA LEU A 31 -1.44 -4.28 1.71
C LEU A 31 -1.61 -4.20 3.23
N ARG A 32 -0.53 -4.34 4.01
CA ARG A 32 -0.58 -4.17 5.47
C ARG A 32 -0.92 -2.73 5.84
N VAL A 33 -0.35 -1.75 5.15
CA VAL A 33 -0.70 -0.33 5.33
C VAL A 33 -2.17 -0.08 4.99
N SER A 34 -2.68 -0.65 3.90
CA SER A 34 -4.11 -0.52 3.54
C SER A 34 -5.04 -1.12 4.60
N VAL A 35 -4.67 -2.23 5.25
CA VAL A 35 -5.44 -2.79 6.37
C VAL A 35 -5.44 -1.85 7.57
N LEU A 36 -4.29 -1.27 7.94
CA LEU A 36 -4.21 -0.29 9.02
C LEU A 36 -5.03 0.98 8.72
N ASN A 37 -5.06 1.41 7.46
CA ASN A 37 -5.89 2.54 7.03
C ASN A 37 -7.39 2.25 7.17
N ILE A 38 -7.83 1.02 6.91
CA ILE A 38 -9.22 0.59 7.16
C ILE A 38 -9.54 0.63 8.67
N GLU A 39 -8.62 0.17 9.51
CA GLU A 39 -8.80 0.21 10.97
C GLU A 39 -8.88 1.66 11.47
N ALA A 40 -8.01 2.55 10.98
CA ALA A 40 -8.04 3.97 11.29
C ALA A 40 -9.36 4.62 10.85
N ALA A 41 -9.83 4.35 9.63
CA ALA A 41 -11.10 4.86 9.13
C ALA A 41 -12.30 4.33 9.93
N ARG A 42 -12.26 3.06 10.36
CA ARG A 42 -13.25 2.48 11.26
C ARG A 42 -13.27 3.20 12.61
N ALA A 43 -12.11 3.44 13.21
CA ALA A 43 -12.01 4.16 14.47
C ALA A 43 -12.55 5.60 14.34
N GLN A 44 -12.22 6.29 13.24
CA GLN A 44 -12.76 7.62 12.96
C GLN A 44 -14.30 7.61 12.82
N TYR A 45 -14.87 6.61 12.14
CA TYR A 45 -16.32 6.41 12.08
C TYR A 45 -16.93 6.21 13.48
N GLN A 46 -16.29 5.42 14.34
CA GLN A 46 -16.75 5.21 15.72
C GLN A 46 -16.72 6.50 16.54
N ILE A 47 -15.69 7.33 16.38
CA ILE A 47 -15.60 8.66 17.00
C ILE A 47 -16.74 9.57 16.53
N THR A 48 -16.96 9.67 15.22
CA THR A 48 -18.05 10.49 14.67
C THR A 48 -19.43 9.99 15.14
N ARG A 49 -19.62 8.66 15.18
CA ARG A 49 -20.85 8.03 15.69
C ARG A 49 -21.08 8.30 17.18
N ALA A 50 -20.02 8.43 17.98
CA ALA A 50 -20.14 8.72 19.41
C ALA A 50 -20.82 10.08 19.65
N GLY A 51 -20.70 11.03 18.73
CA GLY A 51 -21.38 12.33 18.79
C GLY A 51 -22.91 12.27 18.75
N LEU A 52 -23.51 11.11 18.45
CA LEU A 52 -24.96 10.91 18.58
C LEU A 52 -25.41 10.74 20.05
N PHE A 53 -24.47 10.49 20.95
CA PHE A 53 -24.75 10.23 22.36
C PHE A 53 -24.23 11.38 23.23
N PRO A 54 -24.76 11.53 24.46
CA PRO A 54 -24.19 12.49 25.41
C PRO A 54 -22.72 12.19 25.72
N THR A 55 -21.88 13.21 25.71
CA THR A 55 -20.51 13.15 26.20
C THR A 55 -20.51 13.33 27.71
N LEU A 56 -19.82 12.44 28.41
CA LEU A 56 -19.67 12.48 29.86
C LEU A 56 -18.22 12.84 30.20
N ASP A 57 -18.04 13.92 30.95
CA ASP A 57 -16.74 14.45 31.34
C ASP A 57 -16.62 14.55 32.85
N GLY A 58 -15.41 14.32 33.36
CA GLY A 58 -15.05 14.55 34.75
C GLY A 58 -13.98 15.62 34.86
N THR A 59 -14.18 16.57 35.76
CA THR A 59 -13.23 17.67 35.97
C THR A 59 -12.81 17.75 37.44
N GLY A 60 -11.54 18.05 37.65
CA GLY A 60 -10.94 18.30 38.95
C GLY A 60 -9.95 19.45 38.82
N THR A 61 -10.16 20.55 39.53
CA THR A 61 -9.29 21.73 39.49
C THR A 61 -8.94 22.19 40.89
N GLY A 62 -7.72 22.68 41.06
CA GLY A 62 -7.25 23.35 42.26
C GLY A 62 -6.59 24.66 41.86
N ASN A 63 -7.11 25.78 42.32
CA ASN A 63 -6.55 27.09 42.03
C ASN A 63 -6.14 27.78 43.33
N ARG A 64 -4.94 28.35 43.35
CA ARG A 64 -4.45 29.18 44.46
C ARG A 64 -4.01 30.52 43.89
N GLN A 65 -4.69 31.57 44.30
CA GLN A 65 -4.45 32.92 43.79
C GLN A 65 -4.27 33.91 44.95
N ARG A 66 -3.42 34.93 44.72
CA ARG A 66 -3.30 36.07 45.60
C ARG A 66 -4.08 37.25 45.01
N LEU A 67 -5.08 37.75 45.71
CA LEU A 67 -5.83 38.93 45.31
C LEU A 67 -5.29 40.20 46.00
N PRO A 68 -5.29 41.36 45.32
CA PRO A 68 -5.06 42.65 45.94
C PRO A 68 -6.09 42.95 47.03
N ASN A 69 -5.69 43.69 48.07
CA ASN A 69 -6.57 44.00 49.21
C ASN A 69 -7.87 44.74 48.82
N SER A 70 -7.86 45.49 47.70
CA SER A 70 -9.05 46.16 47.17
C SER A 70 -10.10 45.21 46.60
N LEU A 71 -9.73 43.94 46.33
CA LEU A 71 -10.57 42.90 45.74
C LEU A 71 -10.79 41.70 46.68
N THR A 72 -10.28 41.75 47.91
CA THR A 72 -10.45 40.70 48.91
C THR A 72 -11.71 40.93 49.75
N ALA A 73 -12.55 39.90 49.89
CA ALA A 73 -13.77 39.97 50.71
C ALA A 73 -13.50 40.10 52.23
N VAL A 74 -12.29 39.74 52.70
CA VAL A 74 -11.86 39.87 54.10
C VAL A 74 -10.50 40.59 54.13
N PRO A 75 -10.38 41.78 54.75
CA PRO A 75 -9.12 42.50 54.85
C PRO A 75 -8.04 41.65 55.53
N GLY A 76 -6.86 41.56 54.92
CA GLY A 76 -5.73 40.76 55.42
C GLY A 76 -5.68 39.31 54.93
N ARG A 77 -6.77 38.78 54.33
CA ARG A 77 -6.76 37.47 53.67
C ARG A 77 -6.60 37.62 52.17
N ASN A 78 -5.35 37.77 51.74
CA ASN A 78 -4.99 38.00 50.34
C ASN A 78 -4.72 36.72 49.53
N ILE A 79 -4.62 35.55 50.15
CA ILE A 79 -4.47 34.26 49.44
C ILE A 79 -5.78 33.47 49.52
N THR A 80 -6.29 33.07 48.36
CA THR A 80 -7.49 32.23 48.22
C THR A 80 -7.12 30.93 47.53
N THR A 81 -7.59 29.81 48.08
CA THR A 81 -7.47 28.48 47.47
C THR A 81 -8.87 27.92 47.23
N THR A 82 -9.13 27.46 46.00
CA THR A 82 -10.38 26.81 45.60
C THR A 82 -10.10 25.45 44.98
N TYR A 83 -10.91 24.47 45.34
CA TYR A 83 -10.91 23.14 44.73
C TYR A 83 -12.30 22.88 44.16
N ASN A 84 -12.38 22.43 42.91
CA ASN A 84 -13.63 22.05 42.27
C ASN A 84 -13.49 20.64 41.71
N VAL A 85 -14.48 19.79 41.97
CA VAL A 85 -14.60 18.48 41.36
C VAL A 85 -16.04 18.36 40.86
N GLY A 86 -16.23 17.88 39.64
CA GLY A 86 -17.56 17.75 39.06
C GLY A 86 -17.60 16.78 37.89
N LEU A 87 -18.78 16.20 37.67
CA LEU A 87 -19.11 15.48 36.45
C LEU A 87 -20.06 16.34 35.62
N SER A 88 -19.87 16.35 34.31
CA SER A 88 -20.75 17.06 33.37
C SER A 88 -21.17 16.13 32.24
N ALA A 89 -22.41 16.28 31.80
CA ALA A 89 -22.92 15.65 30.58
C ALA A 89 -23.25 16.75 29.57
N SER A 90 -22.78 16.62 28.33
CA SER A 90 -23.12 17.52 27.23
C SER A 90 -23.71 16.72 26.07
N TRP A 91 -24.79 17.21 25.47
CA TRP A 91 -25.45 16.52 24.36
C TRP A 91 -26.00 17.52 23.35
N GLU A 92 -25.68 17.31 22.07
CA GLU A 92 -26.23 18.08 20.97
C GLU A 92 -27.44 17.34 20.38
N LEU A 93 -28.61 17.97 20.43
CA LEU A 93 -29.81 17.45 19.79
C LEU A 93 -29.74 17.71 18.29
N ASP A 94 -29.70 16.64 17.50
CA ASP A 94 -29.58 16.71 16.05
C ASP A 94 -30.92 17.00 15.34
N LEU A 95 -31.43 18.22 15.48
CA LEU A 95 -32.73 18.63 14.91
C LEU A 95 -32.72 18.71 13.37
N PHE A 96 -31.56 18.96 12.78
CA PHE A 96 -31.40 19.22 11.34
C PHE A 96 -30.61 18.10 10.62
N GLY A 97 -30.27 17.02 11.31
CA GLY A 97 -29.57 15.86 10.73
C GLY A 97 -28.08 16.10 10.44
N ARG A 98 -27.46 17.12 11.03
CA ARG A 98 -26.04 17.44 10.84
C ARG A 98 -25.15 16.31 11.35
N VAL A 99 -25.42 15.81 12.56
CA VAL A 99 -24.60 14.75 13.20
C VAL A 99 -24.83 13.42 12.46
N GLN A 100 -26.07 13.14 12.07
CA GLN A 100 -26.42 11.97 11.28
C GLN A 100 -25.73 11.96 9.91
N SER A 101 -25.73 13.10 9.21
CA SER A 101 -25.03 13.28 7.94
C SER A 101 -23.51 13.08 8.07
N LEU A 102 -22.89 13.63 9.11
CA LEU A 102 -21.46 13.41 9.40
C LEU A 102 -21.15 11.93 9.67
N LYS A 103 -22.02 11.23 10.40
CA LYS A 103 -21.89 9.79 10.66
C LYS A 103 -22.01 8.98 9.37
N ASP A 104 -22.95 9.33 8.48
CA ASP A 104 -23.12 8.67 7.18
C ASP A 104 -21.93 8.95 6.24
N GLN A 105 -21.39 10.17 6.23
CA GLN A 105 -20.16 10.52 5.52
C GLN A 105 -18.97 9.69 6.02
N ALA A 106 -18.78 9.60 7.33
CA ALA A 106 -17.69 8.82 7.92
C ALA A 106 -17.85 7.31 7.62
N LEU A 107 -19.08 6.81 7.55
CA LEU A 107 -19.36 5.44 7.12
C LEU A 107 -18.96 5.23 5.66
N ALA A 108 -19.35 6.14 4.77
CA ALA A 108 -18.98 6.07 3.36
C ALA A 108 -17.45 6.11 3.17
N GLN A 109 -16.73 6.91 3.96
CA GLN A 109 -15.28 6.94 3.96
C GLN A 109 -14.66 5.63 4.46
N TYR A 110 -15.20 5.04 5.53
CA TYR A 110 -14.77 3.71 5.97
C TYR A 110 -14.99 2.65 4.88
N LEU A 111 -16.16 2.63 4.26
CA LEU A 111 -16.46 1.69 3.17
C LEU A 111 -15.56 1.94 1.94
N SER A 112 -15.24 3.20 1.61
CA SER A 112 -14.33 3.51 0.49
C SER A 112 -12.92 2.95 0.72
N THR A 113 -12.42 2.96 1.96
CA THR A 113 -11.12 2.32 2.27
C THR A 113 -11.12 0.81 2.04
N SER A 114 -12.26 0.14 2.21
CA SER A 114 -12.38 -1.29 1.90
C SER A 114 -12.26 -1.58 0.40
N TYR A 115 -12.87 -0.74 -0.45
CA TYR A 115 -12.72 -0.81 -1.90
C TYR A 115 -11.30 -0.44 -2.34
N ALA A 116 -10.66 0.52 -1.68
CA ALA A 116 -9.27 0.86 -1.94
C ALA A 116 -8.34 -0.33 -1.68
N ARG A 117 -8.55 -1.10 -0.60
CA ARG A 117 -7.81 -2.35 -0.35
C ARG A 117 -8.02 -3.37 -1.47
N GLN A 118 -9.26 -3.56 -1.93
CA GLN A 118 -9.54 -4.48 -3.04
C GLN A 118 -8.84 -4.05 -4.33
N ALA A 119 -8.83 -2.75 -4.65
CA ALA A 119 -8.10 -2.21 -5.79
C ALA A 119 -6.58 -2.43 -5.66
N SER A 120 -6.02 -2.25 -4.45
CA SER A 120 -4.61 -2.57 -4.18
C SER A 120 -4.30 -4.05 -4.35
N GLU A 121 -5.18 -4.95 -3.91
CA GLU A 121 -5.02 -6.41 -4.12
C GLU A 121 -5.01 -6.76 -5.60
N ILE A 122 -5.95 -6.23 -6.39
CA ILE A 122 -6.01 -6.43 -7.84
C ILE A 122 -4.73 -5.92 -8.51
N SER A 123 -4.31 -4.69 -8.17
CA SER A 123 -3.09 -4.09 -8.73
C SER A 123 -1.85 -4.93 -8.41
N LEU A 124 -1.71 -5.43 -7.18
CA LEU A 124 -0.59 -6.29 -6.80
C LEU A 124 -0.59 -7.62 -7.56
N VAL A 125 -1.75 -8.27 -7.68
CA VAL A 125 -1.89 -9.52 -8.45
C VAL A 125 -1.47 -9.29 -9.90
N SER A 126 -1.95 -8.22 -10.52
CA SER A 126 -1.60 -7.86 -11.90
C SER A 126 -0.11 -7.59 -12.09
N GLN A 127 0.53 -6.85 -11.16
CA GLN A 127 1.96 -6.56 -11.23
C GLN A 127 2.82 -7.83 -11.12
N VAL A 128 2.46 -8.75 -10.23
CA VAL A 128 3.19 -10.03 -10.08
C VAL A 128 3.05 -10.87 -11.35
N ALA A 129 1.85 -10.93 -11.94
CA ALA A 129 1.63 -11.64 -13.19
C ALA A 129 2.40 -11.03 -14.35
N ASP A 130 2.39 -9.71 -14.50
CA ASP A 130 3.10 -8.99 -15.56
C ASP A 130 4.61 -9.22 -15.48
N GLN A 131 5.19 -9.12 -14.28
CA GLN A 131 6.61 -9.39 -14.05
C GLN A 131 6.98 -10.84 -14.31
N TYR A 132 6.12 -11.78 -13.92
CA TYR A 132 6.34 -13.21 -14.18
C TYR A 132 6.33 -13.53 -15.68
N LEU A 133 5.37 -12.99 -16.43
CA LEU A 133 5.31 -13.17 -17.88
C LEU A 133 6.48 -12.49 -18.60
N THR A 134 6.90 -11.33 -18.11
CA THR A 134 8.10 -10.64 -18.61
C THR A 134 9.36 -11.48 -18.40
N LEU A 135 9.50 -12.13 -17.24
CA LEU A 135 10.61 -13.05 -16.96
C LEU A 135 10.62 -14.22 -17.95
N LEU A 136 9.47 -14.89 -18.15
CA LEU A 136 9.37 -16.00 -19.10
C LEU A 136 9.71 -15.56 -20.53
N SER A 137 9.22 -14.40 -20.96
CA SER A 137 9.53 -13.83 -22.27
C SER A 137 11.04 -13.54 -22.43
N THR A 138 11.69 -13.07 -21.36
CA THR A 138 13.13 -12.80 -21.35
C THR A 138 13.94 -14.10 -21.40
N ASP A 139 13.51 -15.14 -20.68
CA ASP A 139 14.14 -16.46 -20.73
C ASP A 139 14.03 -17.09 -22.13
N ASP A 140 12.87 -16.97 -22.78
CA ASP A 140 12.67 -17.45 -24.15
C ASP A 140 13.55 -16.67 -25.15
N LEU A 141 13.64 -15.34 -24.99
CA LEU A 141 14.51 -14.51 -25.82
C LEU A 141 15.99 -14.86 -25.63
N LEU A 142 16.41 -15.11 -24.38
CA LEU A 142 17.77 -15.55 -24.08
C LEU A 142 18.08 -16.85 -24.81
N LYS A 143 17.19 -17.84 -24.72
CA LYS A 143 17.36 -19.12 -25.40
C LYS A 143 17.49 -18.99 -26.92
N VAL A 144 16.64 -18.18 -27.55
CA VAL A 144 16.72 -17.91 -29.00
C VAL A 144 18.03 -17.23 -29.35
N THR A 145 18.50 -16.31 -28.51
CA THR A 145 19.77 -15.60 -28.71
C THR A 145 20.97 -16.55 -28.59
N GLU A 146 20.95 -17.46 -27.61
CA GLU A 146 21.98 -18.50 -27.44
C GLU A 146 22.03 -19.46 -28.64
N ASP A 147 20.87 -19.90 -29.14
CA ASP A 147 20.79 -20.76 -30.33
C ASP A 147 21.28 -20.05 -31.60
N THR A 148 20.99 -18.75 -31.71
CA THR A 148 21.48 -17.89 -32.79
C THR A 148 23.00 -17.73 -32.72
N LEU A 149 23.53 -17.44 -31.53
CA LEU A 149 24.97 -17.32 -31.29
C LEU A 149 25.70 -18.62 -31.63
N LYS A 150 25.14 -19.77 -31.23
CA LYS A 150 25.70 -21.09 -31.55
C LYS A 150 25.76 -21.33 -33.07
N THR A 151 24.72 -20.92 -33.80
CA THR A 151 24.66 -21.06 -35.26
C THR A 151 25.63 -20.11 -35.96
N ALA A 152 25.73 -18.87 -35.47
CA ALA A 152 26.69 -17.88 -35.95
C ALA A 152 28.13 -18.36 -35.73
N GLN A 153 28.43 -18.91 -34.55
CA GLN A 153 29.74 -19.47 -34.22
C GLN A 153 30.12 -20.63 -35.16
N ALA A 154 29.19 -21.57 -35.41
CA ALA A 154 29.44 -22.67 -36.34
C ALA A 154 29.72 -22.19 -37.77
N SER A 155 29.05 -21.11 -38.20
CA SER A 155 29.27 -20.48 -39.50
C SER A 155 30.64 -19.79 -39.57
N TYR A 156 31.02 -19.06 -38.51
CA TYR A 156 32.36 -18.46 -38.38
C TYR A 156 33.46 -19.52 -38.42
N ASP A 157 33.32 -20.60 -37.66
CA ASP A 157 34.30 -21.69 -37.61
C ASP A 157 34.47 -22.35 -38.99
N LEU A 158 33.37 -22.53 -39.74
CA LEU A 158 33.42 -23.06 -41.12
C LEU A 158 34.14 -22.10 -42.08
N THR A 159 33.80 -20.80 -42.06
CA THR A 159 34.43 -19.80 -42.92
C THR A 159 35.92 -19.64 -42.59
N LYS A 160 36.28 -19.72 -41.31
CA LYS A 160 37.67 -19.73 -40.85
C LYS A 160 38.45 -20.91 -41.41
N LEU A 161 37.88 -22.12 -41.36
CA LEU A 161 38.48 -23.30 -41.98
C LEU A 161 38.68 -23.13 -43.50
N GLN A 162 37.72 -22.51 -44.21
CA GLN A 162 37.86 -22.25 -45.64
C GLN A 162 38.97 -21.25 -45.95
N PHE A 163 39.07 -20.17 -45.18
CA PHE A 163 40.13 -19.16 -45.27
C PHE A 163 41.51 -19.77 -45.00
N ASP A 164 41.65 -20.53 -43.91
CA ASP A 164 42.91 -21.18 -43.51
C ASP A 164 43.41 -22.19 -44.56
N ASN A 165 42.48 -22.82 -45.31
CA ASN A 165 42.80 -23.71 -46.43
C ASN A 165 42.88 -22.98 -47.80
N GLY A 166 42.80 -21.65 -47.82
CA GLY A 166 42.95 -20.83 -49.03
C GLY A 166 41.76 -20.86 -50.00
N THR A 167 40.62 -21.39 -49.57
CA THR A 167 39.38 -21.51 -50.36
C THR A 167 38.35 -20.42 -50.08
N GLY A 168 38.56 -19.60 -49.06
CA GLY A 168 37.69 -18.46 -48.68
C GLY A 168 38.46 -17.14 -48.59
N SER A 169 37.74 -16.02 -48.51
CA SER A 169 38.31 -14.66 -48.45
C SER A 169 38.38 -14.09 -47.02
N GLU A 170 39.32 -13.16 -46.76
CA GLU A 170 39.36 -12.46 -45.46
C GLU A 170 38.08 -11.66 -45.20
N LEU A 171 37.45 -11.13 -46.25
CA LEU A 171 36.18 -10.39 -46.14
C LEU A 171 35.07 -11.26 -45.54
N GLU A 172 34.89 -12.49 -46.05
CA GLU A 172 33.90 -13.44 -45.54
C GLU A 172 34.19 -13.82 -44.09
N LEU A 173 35.46 -14.02 -43.73
CA LEU A 173 35.86 -14.29 -42.34
C LEU A 173 35.50 -13.15 -41.40
N ARG A 174 35.80 -11.90 -41.78
CA ARG A 174 35.49 -10.71 -40.97
C ARG A 174 33.98 -10.50 -40.84
N GLN A 175 33.23 -10.72 -41.91
CA GLN A 175 31.76 -10.64 -41.89
C GLN A 175 31.16 -11.66 -40.93
N ALA A 176 31.63 -12.91 -40.96
CA ALA A 176 31.18 -13.94 -40.03
C ALA A 176 31.58 -13.64 -38.58
N GLN A 177 32.77 -13.07 -38.36
CA GLN A 177 33.23 -12.63 -37.04
C GLN A 177 32.31 -11.56 -36.44
N THR A 178 31.93 -10.55 -37.24
CA THR A 178 31.04 -9.48 -36.77
C THR A 178 29.69 -10.03 -36.32
N VAL A 179 29.11 -11.00 -37.05
CA VAL A 179 27.80 -11.60 -36.70
C VAL A 179 27.83 -12.37 -35.38
N VAL A 180 28.99 -12.86 -34.94
CA VAL A 180 29.15 -13.52 -33.63
C VAL A 180 29.33 -12.50 -32.50
N GLU A 181 30.03 -11.39 -32.79
CA GLU A 181 30.38 -10.37 -31.80
C GLU A 181 29.23 -9.40 -31.48
N THR A 182 28.22 -9.28 -32.36
CA THR A 182 27.05 -8.40 -32.20
C THR A 182 25.80 -9.17 -31.83
#